data_AF-A0A929D5Y1-F1
#
_entry.id   AF-A0A929D5Y1-F1
#
_cell.length_a   1.000
_cell.length_b   1.000
_cell.length_c   1.000
_cell.angle_alpha   90.00
_cell.angle_beta   90.00
_cell.angle_gamma   90.00
#
_symmetry.space_group_name_H-M   'P 1'
#
loop_
_entity.id
_entity.type
_entity.pdbx_description
1 polymer ?
#
loop_
_entity_poly.entity_id
_entity_poly.type
_entity_poly.pdbx_seq_one_letter_code
_entity_poly.pdbx_strand_id
1 'polypeptide(L)' 'MEDKSKTQMKKEMHELQTLGKKLVELPADRIKSIDMPEKLIEAVLFAKTISKHGALKRQLHYIGA' A
#
# COMPACT_ATOMS: atom_id res chain seq x y z
N MET A 1 23.78 15.83 5.57
CA MET A 1 22.63 15.02 6.02
C MET A 1 21.40 15.81 5.61
N GLU A 2 20.59 15.30 4.68
CA GLU A 2 19.33 15.96 4.33
C GLU A 2 18.34 15.71 5.46
N ASP A 3 18.18 16.69 6.35
CA ASP A 3 17.16 16.67 7.39
C ASP A 3 15.79 16.84 6.73
N LYS A 4 15.18 15.72 6.31
CA LYS A 4 13.79 15.70 5.88
C LYS A 4 12.94 16.26 7.02
N SER A 5 12.26 17.37 6.74
CA SER A 5 11.37 18.00 7.70
C SER A 5 10.27 17.02 8.11
N LYS A 6 9.81 17.08 9.36
CA LYS A 6 8.68 16.28 9.86
C LYS A 6 7.45 16.36 8.94
N THR A 7 7.28 17.47 8.23
CA THR A 7 6.22 17.69 7.24
C THR A 7 6.43 16.89 5.95
N GLN A 8 7.68 16.77 5.48
CA GLN A 8 8.03 15.99 4.29
C GLN A 8 7.85 14.49 4.55
N MET A 9 8.32 13.99 5.70
CA MET A 9 8.11 12.59 6.10
C MET A 9 6.62 12.22 6.15
N LYS A 10 5.77 13.12 6.65
CA LYS A 10 4.32 12.91 6.67
C LYS A 10 3.70 12.87 5.26
N LYS A 11 4.18 13.69 4.34
CA LYS A 11 3.73 13.68 2.94
C LYS A 11 4.12 12.37 2.25
N GLU A 12 5.38 11.96 2.38
CA GLU A 12 5.88 10.72 1.78
C GLU A 12 5.08 9.51 2.29
N MET A 13 4.82 9.41 3.60
CA MET A 13 3.96 8.36 4.16
C MET A 13 2.54 8.41 3.59
N HIS A 14 1.99 9.59 3.35
CA HIS A 14 0.63 9.72 2.82
C HIS A 14 0.56 9.33 1.33
N GLU A 15 1.60 9.64 0.57
CA GLU A 15 1.75 9.23 -0.83
C GLU A 15 1.86 7.70 -0.94
N LEU A 16 2.67 7.06 -0.09
CA LEU A 16 2.80 5.60 -0.03
C LEU A 16 1.47 4.92 0.33
N GLN A 17 0.75 5.44 1.33
CA GLN A 17 -0.58 4.93 1.69
C GLN A 17 -1.60 5.10 0.56
N THR A 18 -1.57 6.25 -0.12
CA THR A 18 -2.46 6.51 -1.26
C THR A 18 -2.17 5.56 -2.41
N LEU A 19 -0.89 5.28 -2.67
CA LEU A 19 -0.46 4.31 -3.66
C LEU A 19 -0.93 2.89 -3.29
N GLY A 20 -0.74 2.47 -2.04
CA GLY A 20 -1.24 1.18 -1.55
C GLY A 20 -2.76 1.03 -1.68
N LYS A 21 -3.52 2.10 -1.41
CA LYS A 21 -4.98 2.10 -1.60
C LYS A 21 -5.35 1.95 -3.08
N LYS A 22 -4.69 2.70 -3.97
CA LYS A 22 -4.91 2.58 -5.43
C LYS A 22 -4.61 1.17 -5.93
N LEU A 23 -3.55 0.53 -5.43
CA LEU A 23 -3.24 -0.86 -5.77
C LEU A 23 -4.36 -1.81 -5.37
N VAL A 24 -4.94 -1.66 -4.17
CA VAL A 24 -6.07 -2.50 -3.72
C VAL A 24 -7.37 -2.23 -4.49
N GLU A 25 -7.54 -1.03 -5.04
CA GLU A 25 -8.68 -0.69 -5.92
C GLU A 25 -8.54 -1.27 -7.33
N LEU A 26 -7.32 -1.53 -7.83
CA LEU A 26 -7.09 -2.15 -9.14
C LEU A 26 -7.57 -3.61 -9.19
N PRO A 27 -8.01 -4.12 -10.36
CA PRO A 27 -8.35 -5.54 -10.49
C PRO A 27 -7.12 -6.44 -10.31
N ALA A 28 -7.35 -7.66 -9.81
CA ALA A 28 -6.28 -8.62 -9.50
C ALA A 28 -5.39 -8.92 -10.72
N ASP A 29 -5.99 -9.00 -11.92
CA ASP A 29 -5.25 -9.26 -13.16
C ASP A 29 -4.27 -8.14 -13.50
N ARG A 30 -4.64 -6.88 -13.22
CA ARG A 30 -3.74 -5.72 -13.38
C ARG A 30 -2.60 -5.76 -12.37
N ILE A 31 -2.88 -6.12 -11.12
CA ILE A 31 -1.83 -6.22 -10.09
C ILE A 31 -0.82 -7.30 -10.45
N LYS A 32 -1.27 -8.47 -10.91
CA LYS A 32 -0.40 -9.56 -11.35
C LYS A 32 0.43 -9.21 -12.59
N SER A 33 -0.04 -8.27 -13.41
CA SER A 33 0.69 -7.79 -14.59
C SER A 33 1.76 -6.73 -14.27
N ILE A 34 1.74 -6.16 -13.06
CA ILE A 34 2.77 -5.21 -12.62
C ILE A 34 3.98 -6.03 -12.16
N ASP A 35 5.16 -5.72 -12.71
CA ASP A 35 6.42 -6.31 -12.26
C ASP A 35 6.82 -5.71 -10.90
N MET A 36 6.37 -6.36 -9.84
CA MET A 36 6.59 -5.95 -8.46
C MET A 36 6.86 -7.19 -7.59
N PRO A 37 7.49 -7.02 -6.41
CA PRO A 37 7.84 -8.16 -5.56
C PRO A 37 6.62 -9.02 -5.21
N GLU A 38 6.75 -10.34 -5.27
CA GLU A 38 5.67 -11.29 -4.93
C GLU A 38 5.05 -11.00 -3.56
N LYS A 39 5.86 -10.67 -2.56
CA LYS A 39 5.38 -10.28 -1.22
C LYS A 39 4.41 -9.11 -1.26
N LEU A 40 4.63 -8.14 -2.15
CA LEU A 40 3.77 -6.98 -2.30
C LEU A 40 2.49 -7.35 -3.08
N ILE A 41 2.60 -8.21 -4.10
CA ILE A 41 1.43 -8.78 -4.80
C ILE A 41 0.53 -9.53 -3.81
N GLU A 42 1.10 -10.44 -3.02
CA GLU A 42 0.39 -11.19 -1.99
C GLU A 42 -0.24 -10.26 -0.96
N ALA A 43 0.48 -9.25 -0.48
CA ALA A 43 -0.05 -8.29 0.48
C ALA A 43 -1.27 -7.52 -0.06
N VAL A 44 -1.22 -7.08 -1.33
CA VAL A 44 -2.32 -6.37 -2.00
C VAL A 44 -3.51 -7.30 -2.25
N LEU A 45 -3.27 -8.54 -2.70
CA LEU A 45 -4.32 -9.54 -2.88
C LEU A 45 -4.97 -9.91 -1.54
N PHE A 46 -4.18 -10.09 -0.48
CA PHE A 46 -4.69 -10.34 0.86
C PHE A 46 -5.56 -9.18 1.35
N ALA A 47 -5.14 -7.93 1.12
CA ALA A 47 -5.93 -6.75 1.47
C ALA A 47 -7.34 -6.79 0.85
N LYS A 48 -7.47 -7.25 -0.40
CA LYS A 48 -8.78 -7.40 -1.07
C LYS A 48 -9.70 -8.44 -0.41
N THR A 49 -9.14 -9.45 0.26
CA THR A 49 -9.93 -10.49 0.96
C THR A 49 -10.43 -10.03 2.34
N ILE A 50 -9.84 -8.97 2.89
CA ILE A 50 -10.20 -8.49 4.23
C ILE A 50 -11.53 -7.75 4.19
N SER A 51 -12.54 -8.30 4.86
CA SER A 51 -13.85 -7.65 5.04
C SER A 51 -13.87 -6.61 6.16
N LYS A 52 -12.99 -6.73 7.16
CA LYS A 52 -12.97 -5.83 8.34
C LYS A 52 -12.13 -4.57 8.07
N HIS A 53 -12.76 -3.40 8.09
CA HIS A 53 -12.09 -2.10 7.88
C HIS A 53 -10.83 -1.88 8.74
N GLY A 54 -10.82 -2.35 10.01
CA GLY A 54 -9.66 -2.22 10.88
C GLY A 54 -8.46 -3.08 10.45
N ALA A 55 -8.71 -4.31 9.98
CA ALA A 55 -7.66 -5.18 9.45
C ALA A 55 -7.17 -4.67 8.08
N LEU A 56 -8.09 -4.16 7.24
CA LEU A 56 -7.75 -3.56 5.95
C LEU A 56 -6.83 -2.35 6.13
N LYS A 57 -7.12 -1.48 7.10
CA LYS A 57 -6.29 -0.31 7.40
C LYS A 57 -4.86 -0.70 7.82
N ARG A 58 -4.71 -1.76 8.62
CA ARG A 58 -3.40 -2.28 8.99
C ARG A 58 -2.64 -2.85 7.79
N GLN A 59 -3.34 -3.57 6.92
CA GLN A 59 -2.75 -4.12 5.71
C GLN A 59 -2.31 -3.03 4.74
N LEU A 60 -3.12 -1.99 4.54
CA LEU A 60 -2.75 -0.83 3.73
C LEU A 60 -1.55 -0.07 4.31
N HIS A 61 -1.45 -0.01 5.64
CA HIS A 61 -0.28 0.57 6.29
C HIS A 61 0.98 -0.27 6.08
N TYR A 62 0.86 -1.61 6.12
CA TYR A 62 1.97 -2.52 5.80
C TYR A 62 2.42 -2.42 4.34
N ILE A 63 1.49 -2.22 3.40
CA ILE A 63 1.79 -2.04 1.97
C ILE A 63 2.46 -0.68 1.70
N GLY A 64 2.12 0.36 2.48
CA GLY A 64 2.63 1.73 2.34
C GLY A 64 3.70 2.12 3.36
N ALA A 65 4.36 1.16 4.00
CA ALA A 65 5.48 1.35 4.94
C ALA A 65 6.81 1.00 4.25
#